data_AF-A0A0E3SMC8-F1
#
_entry.id   AF-A0A0E3SMC8-F1
#
_cell.length_a   1.000
_cell.length_b   1.000
_cell.length_c   1.000
_cell.angle_alpha   90.00
_cell.angle_beta   90.00
_cell.angle_gamma   90.00
#
_symmetry.space_group_name_H-M   'P 1'
#
loop_
_entity.id
_entity.type
_entity.pdbx_description
1 polymer ?
#
loop_
_entity_poly.entity_id
_entity_poly.type
_entity_poly.pdbx_seq_one_letter_code
_entity_poly.pdbx_strand_id
1 'polypeptide(L)'
;MERDDYNSEDIKTGVQTSGTPEGEMKNREYLTEGKDSFPASSAAENWHGNRINPKKGFTGYLQFIWPYALLMAFIFFVFLFIGYNSAASFPSMAETLRESFSSRFASIMTMNPLFIMLTIFLNNAFLSLLFLVLGLALGILPILFVAFNGYVVGVIVYLVAQERGLLFILFGLLPHGILELPMVFLAAGIGLRLGYQVFSALIGRPTHIKREFKEGLMFYFYWILPLLLVAAIIETFITPIILGSV
;
A
#
# COMPACT_ATOMS: atom_id res chain seq x y z
N MET A 1 16.16 7.14 -77.74
CA MET A 1 15.00 6.69 -76.95
C MET A 1 15.06 5.17 -76.87
N GLU A 2 15.42 4.68 -75.68
CA GLU A 2 14.89 3.51 -74.96
C GLU A 2 14.72 2.12 -75.64
N ARG A 3 15.48 1.14 -75.10
CA ARG A 3 15.14 -0.26 -74.69
C ARG A 3 14.66 -1.30 -75.72
N ASP A 4 14.81 -2.62 -75.59
CA ASP A 4 15.52 -3.63 -74.77
C ASP A 4 15.49 -4.90 -75.68
N ASP A 5 16.57 -5.57 -76.05
CA ASP A 5 17.38 -6.59 -75.36
C ASP A 5 16.66 -7.92 -74.99
N TYR A 6 16.92 -8.98 -75.76
CA TYR A 6 16.89 -10.41 -75.39
C TYR A 6 17.42 -11.25 -76.57
N ASN A 7 18.55 -11.96 -76.42
CA ASN A 7 18.70 -13.39 -76.76
C ASN A 7 20.14 -13.94 -76.55
N SER A 8 20.25 -15.18 -76.07
CA SER A 8 21.24 -16.20 -76.51
C SER A 8 20.81 -17.54 -75.88
N GLU A 9 20.27 -18.47 -76.68
CA GLU A 9 20.96 -19.63 -77.30
C GLU A 9 21.31 -20.75 -76.28
N ASP A 10 21.14 -22.06 -76.47
CA ASP A 10 20.66 -22.87 -77.61
C ASP A 10 20.47 -24.37 -77.17
N ILE A 11 19.36 -24.99 -77.63
CA ILE A 11 19.18 -26.28 -78.36
C ILE A 11 19.87 -27.61 -77.91
N LYS A 12 19.06 -28.70 -77.80
CA LYS A 12 19.09 -30.01 -78.58
C LYS A 12 18.50 -31.19 -77.76
N THR A 13 17.25 -31.64 -77.99
CA THR A 13 16.72 -32.63 -78.97
C THR A 13 17.19 -34.09 -78.84
N GLY A 14 16.29 -34.96 -78.35
CA GLY A 14 15.82 -36.19 -79.02
C GLY A 14 16.59 -37.51 -78.83
N VAL A 15 15.91 -38.55 -78.31
CA VAL A 15 15.64 -39.88 -78.94
C VAL A 15 14.97 -40.80 -77.90
N GLN A 16 13.77 -41.32 -78.23
CA GLN A 16 13.09 -42.43 -77.55
C GLN A 16 13.34 -43.73 -78.31
N THR A 17 13.58 -44.84 -77.61
CA THR A 17 13.24 -46.20 -78.06
C THR A 17 12.74 -47.06 -76.89
N SER A 18 11.84 -47.96 -77.25
CA SER A 18 10.87 -48.75 -76.49
C SER A 18 11.42 -49.98 -75.73
N GLY A 19 10.76 -50.34 -74.62
CA GLY A 19 10.84 -51.66 -73.97
C GLY A 19 10.13 -51.73 -72.61
N THR A 20 8.85 -52.09 -72.62
CA THR A 20 7.90 -52.37 -71.49
C THR A 20 8.23 -53.67 -70.72
N PRO A 21 7.50 -54.06 -69.64
CA PRO A 21 6.76 -53.29 -68.63
C PRO A 21 7.04 -53.78 -67.17
N GLU A 22 7.04 -52.91 -66.16
CA GLU A 22 6.70 -53.36 -64.79
C GLU A 22 6.22 -52.19 -63.92
N GLY A 23 4.92 -52.19 -63.60
CA GLY A 23 4.37 -51.62 -62.38
C GLY A 23 4.10 -50.11 -62.33
N GLU A 24 3.17 -49.59 -63.14
CA GLU A 24 2.39 -48.43 -62.71
C GLU A 24 1.34 -48.87 -61.68
N MET A 25 1.39 -48.31 -60.48
CA MET A 25 0.21 -47.74 -59.83
C MET A 25 0.66 -46.78 -58.73
N LYS A 26 0.66 -45.49 -59.09
CA LYS A 26 0.74 -44.36 -58.17
C LYS A 26 -0.69 -43.96 -57.78
N ASN A 27 -0.84 -43.52 -56.54
CA ASN A 27 -1.97 -42.77 -55.97
C ASN A 27 -3.17 -43.58 -55.44
N ARG A 28 -3.10 -43.92 -54.16
CA ARG A 28 -4.21 -43.65 -53.24
C ARG A 28 -3.72 -42.77 -52.11
N GLU A 29 -4.16 -41.53 -52.18
CA GLU A 29 -4.25 -40.59 -51.07
C GLU A 29 -5.24 -41.13 -50.02
N TYR A 30 -5.21 -40.54 -48.83
CA TYR A 30 -6.09 -40.72 -47.66
C TYR A 30 -5.57 -41.61 -46.52
N LEU A 31 -5.20 -40.87 -45.45
CA LEU A 31 -5.36 -41.16 -44.02
C LEU A 31 -4.08 -41.37 -43.19
N THR A 32 -3.69 -40.26 -42.55
CA THR A 32 -3.37 -40.12 -41.12
C THR A 32 -2.22 -40.96 -40.56
N GLU A 33 -1.09 -40.31 -40.24
CA GLU A 33 -0.52 -40.20 -38.88
C GLU A 33 0.96 -39.77 -38.93
N GLY A 34 1.39 -38.99 -37.94
CA GLY A 34 2.81 -38.81 -37.63
C GLY A 34 3.40 -37.43 -37.94
N LYS A 35 3.19 -36.49 -37.03
CA LYS A 35 3.75 -35.13 -37.01
C LYS A 35 5.27 -35.10 -37.17
N ASP A 36 5.74 -34.30 -38.12
CA ASP A 36 6.96 -33.51 -37.99
C ASP A 36 6.81 -32.54 -36.81
N SER A 37 7.74 -32.55 -35.87
CA SER A 37 8.09 -31.35 -35.08
C SER A 37 9.31 -31.64 -34.21
N PHE A 38 10.42 -31.02 -34.60
CA PHE A 38 11.53 -30.68 -33.71
C PHE A 38 10.98 -30.05 -32.43
N PRO A 39 11.23 -30.60 -31.23
CA PRO A 39 10.87 -29.91 -30.01
C PRO A 39 11.93 -28.85 -29.70
N ALA A 40 11.66 -27.63 -30.16
CA ALA A 40 12.19 -26.42 -29.57
C ALA A 40 11.71 -26.29 -28.11
N SER A 41 12.59 -25.80 -27.24
CA SER A 41 12.25 -25.20 -25.94
C SER A 41 11.61 -26.11 -24.88
N SER A 42 12.44 -26.91 -24.18
CA SER A 42 12.08 -27.52 -22.89
C SER A 42 12.72 -26.82 -21.67
N ALA A 43 12.90 -25.51 -21.72
CA ALA A 43 13.47 -24.73 -20.61
C ALA A 43 12.65 -23.49 -20.20
N ALA A 44 11.38 -23.40 -20.61
CA ALA A 44 10.56 -22.20 -20.38
C ALA A 44 9.26 -22.43 -19.59
N GLU A 45 9.00 -23.62 -19.06
CA GLU A 45 7.71 -23.88 -18.41
C GLU A 45 7.86 -24.80 -17.20
N ASN A 46 8.19 -24.20 -16.05
CA ASN A 46 8.03 -24.83 -14.73
C ASN A 46 8.07 -23.83 -13.56
N TRP A 47 7.44 -22.66 -13.72
CA TRP A 47 7.04 -21.84 -12.57
C TRP A 47 5.55 -22.03 -12.29
N HIS A 48 5.24 -23.27 -11.91
CA HIS A 48 3.96 -23.65 -11.32
C HIS A 48 3.63 -22.73 -10.14
N GLY A 49 2.38 -22.24 -10.15
CA GLY A 49 1.84 -21.27 -9.20
C GLY A 49 2.23 -21.55 -7.75
N ASN A 50 2.92 -20.58 -7.15
CA ASN A 50 3.17 -20.61 -5.73
C ASN A 50 1.85 -20.33 -5.01
N ARG A 51 1.37 -21.35 -4.31
CA ARG A 51 0.16 -21.34 -3.49
C ARG A 51 0.18 -20.11 -2.59
N ILE A 52 -0.87 -19.30 -2.64
CA ILE A 52 -1.14 -18.26 -1.65
C ILE A 52 -1.23 -18.97 -0.30
N ASN A 53 -0.20 -18.83 0.50
CA ASN A 53 -0.10 -19.44 1.81
C ASN A 53 -0.67 -18.42 2.81
N PRO A 54 -1.94 -18.53 3.26
CA PRO A 54 -2.66 -17.45 3.94
C PRO A 54 -1.99 -17.02 5.25
N LYS A 55 -1.27 -17.95 5.91
CA LYS A 55 -0.50 -17.67 7.13
C LYS A 55 0.82 -16.93 6.90
N LYS A 56 1.34 -16.88 5.66
CA LYS A 56 2.51 -16.05 5.29
C LYS A 56 2.11 -14.67 4.75
N GLY A 57 0.82 -14.42 4.51
CA GLY A 57 0.33 -13.15 3.92
C GLY A 57 0.38 -11.98 4.90
N PHE A 58 -0.21 -12.13 6.10
CA PHE A 58 -0.26 -11.05 7.09
C PHE A 58 1.11 -10.73 7.70
N THR A 59 1.78 -11.74 8.26
CA THR A 59 3.07 -11.56 8.93
C THR A 59 4.17 -11.16 7.96
N GLY A 60 4.13 -11.65 6.72
CA GLY A 60 5.09 -11.27 5.68
C GLY A 60 4.96 -9.81 5.28
N TYR A 61 3.75 -9.33 4.99
CA TYR A 61 3.54 -7.93 4.62
C TYR A 61 3.79 -6.98 5.81
N LEU A 62 3.37 -7.38 7.02
CA LEU A 62 3.61 -6.60 8.22
C LEU A 62 5.12 -6.43 8.51
N GLN A 63 5.90 -7.52 8.45
CA GLN A 63 7.36 -7.46 8.64
C GLN A 63 8.04 -6.57 7.60
N PHE A 64 7.52 -6.57 6.37
CA PHE A 64 8.02 -5.73 5.29
C PHE A 64 7.75 -4.23 5.50
N ILE A 65 6.56 -3.87 6.01
CA ILE A 65 6.16 -2.48 6.26
C ILE A 65 6.68 -1.93 7.60
N TRP A 66 6.98 -2.81 8.56
CA TRP A 66 7.44 -2.46 9.90
C TRP A 66 8.54 -1.38 9.96
N PRO A 67 9.64 -1.41 9.17
CA PRO A 67 10.64 -0.35 9.23
C PRO A 67 10.08 1.03 8.85
N TYR A 68 9.15 1.10 7.90
CA TYR A 68 8.48 2.35 7.53
C TYR A 68 7.57 2.82 8.66
N ALA A 69 6.81 1.92 9.27
CA ALA A 69 5.96 2.25 10.41
C ALA A 69 6.77 2.74 11.63
N LEU A 70 7.91 2.11 11.91
CA LEU A 70 8.83 2.57 12.96
C LEU A 70 9.41 3.96 12.67
N LEU A 71 9.75 4.25 11.40
CA LEU A 71 10.17 5.58 11.00
C LEU A 71 9.06 6.62 11.23
N MET A 72 7.81 6.29 10.86
CA MET A 72 6.67 7.17 11.12
C MET A 72 6.44 7.39 12.62
N ALA A 73 6.56 6.33 13.43
CA ALA A 73 6.48 6.42 14.88
C ALA A 73 7.59 7.30 15.45
N PHE A 74 8.83 7.14 14.99
CA PHE A 74 9.96 7.98 15.39
C PHE A 74 9.69 9.45 15.08
N ILE A 75 9.24 9.77 13.86
CA ILE A 75 8.86 11.14 13.46
C ILE A 75 7.77 11.68 14.39
N PHE A 76 6.73 10.90 14.67
CA PHE A 76 5.65 11.30 15.58
C PHE A 76 6.20 11.67 16.97
N PHE A 77 7.03 10.83 17.57
CA PHE A 77 7.57 11.09 18.91
C PHE A 77 8.56 12.26 18.95
N VAL A 78 9.36 12.46 17.89
CA VAL A 78 10.22 13.65 17.77
C VAL A 78 9.37 14.91 17.76
N PHE A 79 8.31 14.95 16.94
CA PHE A 79 7.44 16.13 16.88
C PHE A 79 6.58 16.29 18.12
N LEU A 80 6.19 15.21 18.80
CA LEU A 80 5.56 15.26 20.12
C LEU A 80 6.47 15.95 21.13
N PHE A 81 7.74 15.56 21.19
CA PHE A 81 8.71 16.21 22.06
C PHE A 81 8.88 17.69 21.70
N ILE A 82 8.98 18.03 20.42
CA ILE A 82 9.06 19.42 19.96
C ILE A 82 7.81 20.21 20.37
N GLY A 83 6.62 19.65 20.18
CA GLY A 83 5.34 20.27 20.55
C GLY A 83 5.23 20.52 22.05
N TYR A 84 5.63 19.54 22.87
CA TYR A 84 5.66 19.67 24.33
C TYR A 84 6.58 20.81 24.79
N ASN A 85 7.82 20.86 24.28
CA ASN A 85 8.78 21.91 24.65
C ASN A 85 8.38 23.29 24.09
N SER A 86 7.79 23.32 22.90
CA SER A 86 7.27 24.55 22.28
C SER A 86 6.15 25.17 23.12
N ALA A 87 5.24 24.34 23.65
CA ALA A 87 4.14 24.81 24.49
C ALA A 87 4.62 25.52 25.77
N ALA A 88 5.74 25.09 26.34
CA ALA A 88 6.38 25.77 27.47
C ALA A 88 6.97 27.14 27.09
N SER A 89 7.48 27.27 25.86
CA SER A 89 8.16 28.47 25.38
C SER A 89 7.17 29.52 24.83
N PHE A 90 6.03 29.09 24.30
CA PHE A 90 5.03 29.94 23.65
C PHE A 90 3.61 29.67 24.16
N PRO A 91 3.26 30.13 25.38
CA PRO A 91 1.96 29.81 26.00
C PRO A 91 0.75 30.30 25.19
N SER A 92 0.84 31.45 24.52
CA SER A 92 -0.26 32.00 23.71
C SER A 92 -0.61 31.13 22.50
N MET A 93 0.40 30.51 21.87
CA MET A 93 0.19 29.57 20.77
C MET A 93 -0.40 28.26 21.27
N ALA A 94 0.09 27.76 22.41
CA ALA A 94 -0.43 26.55 23.03
C ALA A 94 -1.93 26.70 23.36
N GLU A 95 -2.33 27.84 23.92
CA GLU A 95 -3.73 28.12 24.24
C GLU A 95 -4.62 28.21 23.00
N THR A 96 -4.14 28.85 21.93
CA THR A 96 -4.86 28.90 20.64
C THR A 96 -5.10 27.50 20.06
N LEU A 97 -4.10 26.62 20.15
CA LEU A 97 -4.21 25.22 19.74
C LEU A 97 -5.17 24.45 20.66
N ARG A 98 -5.13 24.71 21.98
CA ARG A 98 -6.05 24.14 22.97
C ARG A 98 -7.49 24.47 22.65
N GLU A 99 -7.80 25.75 22.40
CA GLU A 99 -9.15 26.21 22.08
C GLU A 99 -9.65 25.61 20.76
N SER A 100 -8.78 25.58 19.73
CA SER A 100 -9.11 24.98 18.44
C SER A 100 -9.40 23.48 18.55
N PHE A 101 -8.67 22.77 19.41
CA PHE A 101 -8.87 21.35 19.66
C PHE A 101 -10.12 21.12 20.53
N SER A 102 -10.23 21.83 21.65
CA SER A 102 -11.34 21.73 22.60
C SER A 102 -12.68 22.07 21.96
N SER A 103 -12.76 23.10 21.12
CA SER A 103 -14.01 23.46 20.43
C SER A 103 -14.48 22.35 19.49
N ARG A 104 -13.56 21.73 18.74
CA ARG A 104 -13.86 20.59 17.86
C ARG A 104 -14.35 19.38 18.64
N PHE A 105 -13.72 19.06 19.76
CA PHE A 105 -14.08 17.88 20.56
C PHE A 105 -15.30 18.12 21.45
N ALA A 106 -15.49 19.33 21.99
CA ALA A 106 -16.64 19.67 22.83
C ALA A 106 -17.98 19.49 22.09
N SER A 107 -18.03 19.84 20.80
CA SER A 107 -19.22 19.59 19.98
C SER A 107 -19.50 18.10 19.76
N ILE A 108 -18.46 17.24 19.77
CA ILE A 108 -18.60 15.79 19.56
C ILE A 108 -18.97 15.11 20.89
N MET A 109 -18.35 15.49 22.00
CA MET A 109 -18.54 14.87 23.32
C MET A 109 -19.94 15.05 23.93
N THR A 110 -20.77 15.96 23.38
CA THR A 110 -22.16 16.14 23.82
C THR A 110 -23.15 15.24 23.07
N MET A 111 -22.67 14.48 22.08
CA MET A 111 -23.51 13.62 21.25
C MET A 111 -23.67 12.22 21.84
N ASN A 112 -24.55 11.41 21.24
CA ASN A 112 -24.71 10.01 21.61
C ASN A 112 -23.36 9.25 21.48
N PRO A 113 -22.96 8.41 22.47
CA PRO A 113 -21.73 7.61 22.40
C PRO A 113 -21.55 6.85 21.08
N LEU A 114 -22.61 6.32 20.47
CA LEU A 114 -22.51 5.66 19.16
C LEU A 114 -22.05 6.62 18.05
N PHE A 115 -22.50 7.87 18.09
CA PHE A 115 -22.11 8.89 17.12
C PHE A 115 -20.66 9.33 17.33
N ILE A 116 -20.22 9.45 18.59
CA ILE A 116 -18.81 9.73 18.94
C ILE A 116 -17.91 8.63 18.39
N MET A 117 -18.24 7.37 18.68
CA MET A 117 -17.50 6.20 18.19
C MET A 117 -17.39 6.21 16.67
N LEU A 118 -18.52 6.40 15.97
CA LEU A 118 -18.53 6.41 14.52
C LEU A 118 -17.71 7.59 13.96
N THR A 119 -17.76 8.75 14.60
CA THR A 119 -16.99 9.94 14.18
C THR A 119 -15.49 9.69 14.31
N ILE A 120 -15.04 9.14 15.45
CA ILE A 120 -13.63 8.79 15.68
C ILE A 120 -13.18 7.74 14.66
N PHE A 121 -13.95 6.66 14.52
CA PHE A 121 -13.67 5.59 13.56
C PHE A 121 -13.54 6.11 12.13
N LEU A 122 -14.54 6.87 11.65
CA LEU A 122 -14.55 7.37 10.28
C LEU A 122 -13.43 8.36 10.01
N ASN A 123 -13.13 9.24 10.98
CA ASN A 123 -12.02 10.19 10.84
C ASN A 123 -10.68 9.45 10.68
N ASN A 124 -10.42 8.47 11.54
CA ASN A 124 -9.16 7.73 11.53
C ASN A 124 -9.05 6.77 10.35
N ALA A 125 -10.15 6.12 9.97
CA ALA A 125 -10.23 5.32 8.76
C ALA A 125 -9.97 6.20 7.52
N PHE A 126 -10.64 7.34 7.41
CA PHE A 126 -10.47 8.24 6.28
C PHE A 126 -9.03 8.77 6.18
N LEU A 127 -8.45 9.27 7.28
CA LEU A 127 -7.07 9.75 7.31
C LEU A 127 -6.06 8.65 6.98
N SER A 128 -6.24 7.45 7.53
CA SER A 128 -5.36 6.31 7.28
C SER A 128 -5.43 5.86 5.81
N LEU A 129 -6.63 5.81 5.21
CA LEU A 129 -6.79 5.53 3.79
C LEU A 129 -6.17 6.64 2.93
N LEU A 130 -6.34 7.89 3.33
CA LEU A 130 -5.78 9.05 2.65
C LEU A 130 -4.25 8.98 2.65
N PHE A 131 -3.60 8.49 3.71
CA PHE A 131 -2.15 8.28 3.71
C PHE A 131 -1.68 7.29 2.65
N LEU A 132 -2.44 6.22 2.40
CA LEU A 132 -2.14 5.28 1.32
C LEU A 132 -2.19 5.97 -0.04
N VAL A 133 -3.26 6.74 -0.31
CA VAL A 133 -3.49 7.40 -1.60
C VAL A 133 -2.50 8.55 -1.81
N LEU A 134 -2.34 9.42 -0.82
CA LEU A 134 -1.40 10.53 -0.84
C LEU A 134 0.06 10.08 -0.76
N GLY A 135 0.32 8.83 -0.37
CA GLY A 135 1.62 8.21 -0.49
C GLY A 135 2.19 8.30 -1.92
N LEU A 136 1.33 8.27 -2.93
CA LEU A 136 1.74 8.46 -4.33
C LEU A 136 2.36 9.84 -4.61
N ALA A 137 2.09 10.84 -3.78
CA ALA A 137 2.77 12.14 -3.79
C ALA A 137 4.11 12.07 -3.02
N LEU A 138 4.96 11.11 -3.40
CA LEU A 138 6.32 10.87 -2.85
C LEU A 138 6.38 10.58 -1.34
N GLY A 139 5.25 10.26 -0.70
CA GLY A 139 5.22 9.97 0.74
C GLY A 139 5.41 11.19 1.65
N ILE A 140 5.52 12.39 1.09
CA ILE A 140 5.74 13.63 1.84
C ILE A 140 4.52 13.97 2.70
N LEU A 141 3.33 13.81 2.13
CA LEU A 141 2.09 14.18 2.81
C LEU A 141 1.86 13.33 4.07
N PRO A 142 1.94 11.98 4.03
CA PRO A 142 1.91 11.16 5.24
C PRO A 142 2.90 11.60 6.33
N ILE A 143 4.13 11.94 5.96
CA ILE A 143 5.15 12.45 6.90
C ILE A 143 4.69 13.73 7.58
N LEU A 144 4.25 14.73 6.79
CA LEU A 144 3.80 16.01 7.32
C LEU A 144 2.60 15.86 8.25
N PHE A 145 1.63 15.02 7.88
CA PHE A 145 0.46 14.76 8.71
C PHE A 145 0.83 14.09 10.03
N VAL A 146 1.69 13.07 10.01
CA VAL A 146 2.13 12.39 11.25
C VAL A 146 2.97 13.31 12.13
N ALA A 147 3.85 14.12 11.54
CA ALA A 147 4.62 15.13 12.25
C ALA A 147 3.71 16.18 12.91
N PHE A 148 2.72 16.71 12.17
CA PHE A 148 1.77 17.68 12.70
C PHE A 148 0.91 17.09 13.84
N ASN A 149 0.40 15.87 13.67
CA ASN A 149 -0.33 15.19 14.73
C ASN A 149 0.54 14.97 15.98
N GLY A 150 1.79 14.55 15.80
CA GLY A 150 2.75 14.45 16.91
C GLY A 150 2.90 15.77 17.64
N TYR A 151 3.13 16.86 16.92
CA TYR A 151 3.26 18.20 17.49
C TYR A 151 2.03 18.63 18.30
N VAL A 152 0.83 18.50 17.72
CA VAL A 152 -0.43 18.87 18.40
C VAL A 152 -0.62 18.04 19.67
N VAL A 153 -0.40 16.73 19.61
CA VAL A 153 -0.48 15.86 20.79
C VAL A 153 0.52 16.29 21.85
N GLY A 154 1.76 16.64 21.48
CA GLY A 154 2.77 17.17 22.41
C GLY A 154 2.33 18.43 23.13
N VAL A 155 1.71 19.37 22.41
CA VAL A 155 1.15 20.60 23.00
C VAL A 155 0.02 20.28 23.99
N ILE A 156 -0.92 19.40 23.61
CA ILE A 156 -2.03 19.00 24.48
C ILE A 156 -1.52 18.27 25.73
N VAL A 157 -0.53 17.38 25.60
CA VAL A 157 0.12 16.72 26.72
C VAL A 157 0.72 17.74 27.70
N TYR A 158 1.39 18.78 27.20
CA TYR A 158 1.93 19.83 28.08
C TYR A 158 0.82 20.53 28.88
N LEU A 159 -0.24 20.96 28.20
CA LEU A 159 -1.33 21.71 28.82
C LEU A 159 -2.09 20.88 29.86
N VAL A 160 -2.45 19.64 29.51
CA VAL A 160 -3.16 18.74 30.42
C VAL A 160 -2.28 18.38 31.63
N ALA A 161 -0.95 18.28 31.45
CA ALA A 161 -0.03 17.98 32.54
C ALA A 161 -0.02 19.10 33.59
N GLN A 162 -0.16 20.36 33.16
CA GLN A 162 -0.24 21.51 34.05
C GLN A 162 -1.57 21.57 34.83
N GLU A 163 -2.68 21.17 34.20
CA GLU A 163 -4.01 21.27 34.82
C GLU A 163 -4.38 20.09 35.72
N ARG A 164 -4.10 18.85 35.27
CA ARG A 164 -4.59 17.62 35.90
C ARG A 164 -3.51 16.61 36.24
N GLY A 165 -2.24 16.96 35.98
CA GLY A 165 -1.08 16.10 36.22
C GLY A 165 -0.90 15.00 35.17
N LEU A 166 0.27 14.36 35.20
CA LEU A 166 0.67 13.33 34.23
C LEU A 166 -0.20 12.07 34.27
N LEU A 167 -0.82 11.75 35.41
CA LEU A 167 -1.68 10.58 35.55
C LEU A 167 -2.95 10.69 34.71
N PHE A 168 -3.56 11.87 34.62
CA PHE A 168 -4.75 12.07 33.78
C PHE A 168 -4.44 11.90 32.28
N ILE A 169 -3.24 12.26 31.85
CA ILE A 169 -2.75 12.00 30.48
C ILE A 169 -2.57 10.50 30.26
N LEU A 170 -2.03 9.80 31.25
CA LEU A 170 -1.80 8.37 31.17
C LEU A 170 -3.11 7.55 31.10
N PHE A 171 -4.21 8.04 31.68
CA PHE A 171 -5.52 7.38 31.58
C PHE A 171 -6.39 7.94 30.43
N GLY A 172 -6.14 9.17 30.01
CA GLY A 172 -6.91 9.83 28.95
C GLY A 172 -6.36 9.59 27.56
N LEU A 173 -5.04 9.71 27.36
CA LEU A 173 -4.40 9.62 26.03
C LEU A 173 -3.95 8.20 25.67
N LEU A 174 -3.65 7.39 26.67
CA LEU A 174 -3.08 6.05 26.49
C LEU A 174 -4.09 5.04 25.93
N PRO A 175 -5.40 5.07 26.30
CA PRO A 175 -6.41 4.23 25.64
C PRO A 175 -6.54 4.52 24.14
N HIS A 176 -6.56 5.80 23.77
CA HIS A 176 -6.61 6.25 22.37
C HIS A 176 -5.38 5.75 21.60
N GLY A 177 -4.20 5.85 22.21
CA GLY A 177 -2.93 5.65 21.52
C GLY A 177 -2.52 4.20 21.28
N ILE A 178 -2.98 3.22 22.08
CA ILE A 178 -2.43 1.85 22.01
C ILE A 178 -2.78 1.14 20.70
N LEU A 179 -4.02 1.26 20.21
CA LEU A 179 -4.43 0.58 18.98
C LEU A 179 -4.46 1.53 17.79
N GLU A 180 -4.90 2.77 17.98
CA GLU A 180 -5.05 3.73 16.88
C GLU A 180 -3.70 4.13 16.29
N LEU A 181 -2.73 4.55 17.12
CA LEU A 181 -1.45 5.05 16.61
C LEU A 181 -0.67 3.98 15.84
N PRO A 182 -0.55 2.72 16.30
CA PRO A 182 0.08 1.69 15.49
C PRO A 182 -0.61 1.48 14.14
N MET A 183 -1.94 1.53 14.08
CA MET A 183 -2.69 1.39 12.83
C MET A 183 -2.44 2.57 11.89
N VAL A 184 -2.42 3.78 12.43
CA VAL A 184 -2.10 5.01 11.69
C VAL A 184 -0.66 4.99 11.17
N PHE A 185 0.31 4.55 11.98
CA PHE A 185 1.71 4.42 11.56
C PHE A 185 1.92 3.34 10.50
N LEU A 186 1.19 2.23 10.59
CA LEU A 186 1.19 1.21 9.52
C LEU A 186 0.62 1.80 8.23
N ALA A 187 -0.51 2.48 8.28
CA ALA A 187 -1.12 3.12 7.10
C ALA A 187 -0.18 4.17 6.48
N ALA A 188 0.41 5.04 7.31
CA ALA A 188 1.38 6.03 6.87
C ALA A 188 2.67 5.39 6.32
N GLY A 189 3.13 4.28 6.92
CA GLY A 189 4.28 3.51 6.45
C GLY A 189 4.04 2.89 5.07
N ILE A 190 2.84 2.36 4.81
CA ILE A 190 2.42 1.90 3.47
C ILE A 190 2.43 3.07 2.49
N GLY A 191 1.88 4.23 2.88
CA GLY A 191 1.92 5.45 2.07
C GLY A 191 3.35 5.90 1.74
N LEU A 192 4.26 5.88 2.71
CA LEU A 192 5.66 6.23 2.52
C LEU A 192 6.37 5.25 1.58
N ARG A 193 6.09 3.95 1.72
CA ARG A 193 6.61 2.91 0.82
C ARG A 193 6.14 3.12 -0.62
N LEU A 194 4.87 3.47 -0.82
CA LEU A 194 4.32 3.83 -2.13
C LEU A 194 5.01 5.06 -2.71
N GLY A 195 5.26 6.08 -1.87
CA GLY A 195 6.02 7.26 -2.25
C GLY A 195 7.43 6.95 -2.71
N TYR A 196 8.13 6.07 -2.00
CA TYR A 196 9.45 5.59 -2.41
C TYR A 196 9.42 4.85 -3.74
N GLN A 197 8.38 4.06 -4.01
CA GLN A 197 8.21 3.39 -5.31
C GLN A 197 7.96 4.40 -6.43
N VAL A 198 7.13 5.43 -6.21
CA VAL A 198 6.95 6.52 -7.18
C VAL A 198 8.26 7.24 -7.44
N PHE A 199 9.00 7.60 -6.38
CA PHE A 199 10.31 8.22 -6.50
C PHE A 199 11.29 7.35 -7.30
N SER A 200 11.35 6.05 -7.00
CA SER A 200 12.21 5.09 -7.71
C SER A 200 11.88 5.02 -9.20
N ALA A 201 10.59 5.08 -9.56
CA ALA A 201 10.16 5.10 -10.96
C ALA A 201 10.61 6.39 -11.67
N LEU A 202 10.55 7.54 -11.00
CA LEU A 202 11.00 8.83 -11.55
C LEU A 202 12.50 8.85 -11.86
N ILE A 203 13.33 8.16 -11.06
CA ILE A 203 14.77 8.02 -11.31
C ILE A 203 15.11 6.81 -12.20
N GLY A 204 14.14 6.25 -12.91
CA GLY A 204 14.34 5.20 -13.92
C GLY A 204 14.61 3.80 -13.37
N ARG A 205 14.36 3.54 -12.08
CA ARG A 205 14.49 2.20 -11.51
C ARG A 205 13.24 1.36 -11.78
N PRO A 206 13.36 0.03 -11.95
CA PRO A 206 12.20 -0.84 -12.08
C PRO A 206 11.37 -0.83 -10.79
N THR A 207 10.04 -0.72 -10.93
CA THR A 207 9.13 -0.63 -9.79
C THR A 207 7.86 -1.44 -10.02
N HIS A 208 7.15 -1.73 -8.91
CA HIS A 208 5.90 -2.48 -8.92
C HIS A 208 4.79 -1.73 -8.19
N ILE A 209 4.65 -0.43 -8.47
CA ILE A 209 3.70 0.48 -7.78
C ILE A 209 2.28 -0.12 -7.73
N LYS A 210 1.77 -0.67 -8.84
CA LYS A 210 0.43 -1.28 -8.89
C LYS A 210 0.26 -2.45 -7.91
N ARG A 211 1.30 -3.30 -7.78
CA ARG A 211 1.28 -4.45 -6.87
C ARG A 211 1.31 -3.98 -5.42
N GLU A 212 2.22 -3.07 -5.09
CA GLU A 212 2.38 -2.50 -3.74
C GLU A 212 1.12 -1.77 -3.30
N PHE A 213 0.48 -1.03 -4.20
CA PHE A 213 -0.78 -0.34 -3.93
C PHE A 213 -1.90 -1.32 -3.62
N LYS A 214 -2.03 -2.39 -4.43
CA LYS A 214 -3.04 -3.43 -4.21
C LYS A 214 -2.81 -4.17 -2.89
N GLU A 215 -1.57 -4.58 -2.60
CA GLU A 215 -1.22 -5.28 -1.36
C GLU A 215 -1.46 -4.40 -0.13
N GLY A 216 -1.06 -3.13 -0.19
CA GLY A 216 -1.31 -2.16 0.87
C GLY A 216 -2.79 -1.91 1.10
N LEU A 217 -3.59 -1.79 0.03
CA LEU A 217 -5.03 -1.58 0.12
C LEU A 217 -5.73 -2.81 0.71
N MET A 218 -5.33 -4.02 0.30
CA MET A 218 -5.80 -5.25 0.92
C MET A 218 -5.45 -5.29 2.40
N PHE A 219 -4.19 -5.02 2.76
CA PHE A 219 -3.77 -4.99 4.17
C PHE A 219 -4.58 -3.98 4.98
N TYR A 220 -4.83 -2.79 4.42
CA TYR A 220 -5.65 -1.77 5.03
C TYR A 220 -7.07 -2.28 5.35
N PHE A 221 -7.79 -2.84 4.37
CA PHE A 221 -9.16 -3.29 4.58
C PHE A 221 -9.29 -4.54 5.46
N TYR A 222 -8.33 -5.47 5.40
CA TYR A 222 -8.38 -6.70 6.17
C TYR A 222 -7.88 -6.54 7.62
N TRP A 223 -7.01 -5.57 7.90
CA TRP A 223 -6.35 -5.46 9.21
C TRP A 223 -6.46 -4.09 9.85
N ILE A 224 -6.05 -3.02 9.14
CA ILE A 224 -6.04 -1.66 9.71
C ILE A 224 -7.46 -1.21 10.01
N LEU A 225 -8.38 -1.33 9.06
CA LEU A 225 -9.75 -0.83 9.19
C LEU A 225 -10.53 -1.56 10.32
N PRO A 226 -10.53 -2.90 10.43
CA PRO A 226 -11.18 -3.57 11.56
C PRO A 226 -10.55 -3.22 12.92
N LEU A 227 -9.22 -3.08 12.99
CA LEU A 227 -8.55 -2.71 14.24
C LEU A 227 -8.84 -1.27 14.66
N LEU A 228 -8.98 -0.34 13.71
CA LEU A 228 -9.45 1.02 13.98
C LEU A 228 -10.88 1.04 14.50
N LEU A 229 -11.76 0.15 14.03
CA LEU A 229 -13.11 0.02 14.57
C LEU A 229 -13.07 -0.47 16.03
N VAL A 230 -12.25 -1.49 16.31
CA VAL A 230 -12.04 -1.99 17.68
C VAL A 230 -11.47 -0.88 18.57
N ALA A 231 -10.51 -0.10 18.08
CA ALA A 231 -9.96 1.05 18.80
C ALA A 231 -11.06 2.06 19.16
N ALA A 232 -11.90 2.45 18.21
CA ALA A 232 -12.99 3.41 18.46
C ALA A 232 -14.04 2.88 19.46
N ILE A 233 -14.33 1.59 19.46
CA ILE A 233 -15.23 0.95 20.44
C ILE A 233 -14.62 1.02 21.84
N ILE A 234 -13.38 0.56 21.99
CA ILE A 234 -12.66 0.62 23.28
C ILE A 234 -12.66 2.06 23.78
N GLU A 235 -12.37 2.99 22.89
CA GLU A 235 -12.25 4.38 23.23
C GLU A 235 -13.54 4.99 23.74
N THR A 236 -14.65 4.72 23.06
CA THR A 236 -15.90 5.42 23.35
C THR A 236 -16.64 4.81 24.53
N PHE A 237 -16.45 3.51 24.77
CA PHE A 237 -17.20 2.77 25.78
C PHE A 237 -16.37 2.39 27.01
N ILE A 238 -15.07 2.15 26.87
CA ILE A 238 -14.22 1.66 27.96
C ILE A 238 -13.43 2.82 28.60
N THR A 239 -12.84 3.71 27.80
CA THR A 239 -12.03 4.83 28.32
C THR A 239 -12.78 5.71 29.33
N PRO A 240 -14.04 6.13 29.09
CA PRO A 240 -14.76 6.98 30.04
C PRO A 240 -15.03 6.28 31.38
N ILE A 241 -15.22 4.96 31.37
CA ILE A 241 -15.44 4.17 32.60
C ILE A 241 -14.16 4.16 33.45
N ILE A 242 -13.00 4.02 32.80
CA ILE A 242 -11.70 4.06 33.48
C ILE A 242 -11.43 5.46 34.03
N LEU A 243 -11.64 6.50 33.22
CA LEU A 243 -11.44 7.89 33.66
C LEU A 243 -12.40 8.33 34.76
N GLY A 244 -13.64 7.83 34.78
CA GLY A 244 -14.59 8.12 35.86
C GLY A 244 -14.24 7.47 37.20
N SER A 245 -13.24 6.58 37.23
CA SER A 245 -12.81 5.85 38.43
C SER A 245 -11.56 6.43 39.12
N VAL A 246 -10.96 7.47 38.54
CA VAL A 246 -9.72 8.14 39.02
C VAL A 246 -9.99 9.63 39.24
#